data_AF-A0A3P7IK28-F1
#
_entry.id   AF-A0A3P7IK28-F1
#
_cell.length_a   1.000
_cell.length_b   1.000
_cell.length_c   1.000
_cell.angle_alpha   90.00
_cell.angle_beta   90.00
_cell.angle_gamma   90.00
#
_symmetry.space_group_name_H-M   'P 1'
#
loop_
_entity.id
_entity.type
_entity.pdbx_description
1 polymer ?
#
loop_
_entity_poly.entity_id
_entity_poly.type
_entity_poly.pdbx_seq_one_letter_code
_entity_poly.pdbx_strand_id
1 'polypeptide(L)'
;FQAGISRRLTNFTTDINDSEIYTHLLNQIAPPNSGVTLAPLYLKGNITRAGAMLDEAEKLDCREFVTPNDVASGNYKLNLAFVANLFNKHPNLPDPSADEIVEEVIEETREEKTYRNWMNSMGVNPYVNWLYSDLQNGVVIFQLYDIIRPGVVQWKRVVKVFHKLRGMMDQIQNCNYAVELGKQLRFSLVGIQGKDIYDGNQTLTLALVWQLMRAYTLTVLAQCTQSGDSLPADKDIVAWVNHKVGIVFSFLFRTVLQK
;
A
#
# COMPACT_ATOMS: atom_id res chain seq x y z
N PHE A 1 21.62 9.31 19.79
CA PHE A 1 22.07 8.08 19.09
C PHE A 1 22.62 7.14 20.14
N GLN A 2 21.86 6.09 20.49
CA GLN A 2 22.16 5.23 21.63
C GLN A 2 23.45 4.41 21.47
N ALA A 3 23.82 4.02 20.24
CA ALA A 3 25.05 3.27 19.96
C ALA A 3 26.33 4.13 19.83
N GLY A 4 26.27 5.46 20.01
CA GLY A 4 27.46 6.32 19.97
C GLY A 4 28.15 6.47 18.61
N ILE A 5 27.57 5.97 17.52
CA ILE A 5 28.15 6.06 16.17
C ILE A 5 27.62 7.26 15.36
N SER A 6 28.50 7.88 14.58
CA SER A 6 28.17 9.02 13.70
C SER A 6 27.53 8.58 12.37
N ARG A 7 27.81 7.36 11.91
CA ARG A 7 27.29 6.82 10.66
C ARG A 7 25.77 6.61 10.69
N ARG A 8 25.12 6.82 9.55
CA ARG A 8 23.68 6.63 9.35
C ARG A 8 23.44 5.67 8.21
N LEU A 9 22.50 4.76 8.40
CA LEU A 9 21.98 3.91 7.35
C LEU A 9 20.96 4.70 6.54
N THR A 10 21.24 4.93 5.26
CA THR A 10 20.35 5.61 4.31
C THR A 10 19.88 4.70 3.17
N ASN A 11 20.54 3.55 2.99
CA ASN A 11 20.20 2.51 2.03
C ASN A 11 20.67 1.13 2.54
N PHE A 12 20.11 0.04 1.99
CA PHE A 12 20.50 -1.34 2.31
C PHE A 12 21.47 -1.93 1.27
N THR A 13 22.34 -1.09 0.69
CA THR A 13 23.31 -1.51 -0.33
C THR A 13 24.74 -1.12 0.05
N THR A 14 25.15 0.12 -0.19
CA THR A 14 26.52 0.58 0.03
C THR A 14 26.83 0.85 1.49
N ASP A 15 25.84 1.28 2.27
CA ASP A 15 26.07 1.74 3.65
C ASP A 15 26.42 0.59 4.61
N ILE A 16 26.09 -0.64 4.22
CA ILE A 16 26.19 -1.87 5.02
C ILE A 16 27.27 -2.84 4.53
N ASN A 17 27.88 -2.58 3.36
CA ASN A 17 28.73 -3.57 2.68
C ASN A 17 30.02 -3.90 3.46
N ASP A 18 30.41 -3.02 4.37
CA ASP A 18 31.53 -3.17 5.28
C ASP A 18 31.15 -3.85 6.60
N SER A 19 29.86 -4.17 6.79
CA SER A 19 29.27 -4.79 7.99
C SER A 19 29.39 -3.99 9.30
N GLU A 20 29.88 -2.76 9.29
CA GLU A 20 30.10 -2.00 10.54
C GLU A 20 28.77 -1.61 11.19
N ILE A 21 27.83 -1.09 10.39
CA ILE A 21 26.49 -0.73 10.88
C ILE A 21 25.78 -1.95 11.45
N TYR A 22 25.87 -3.10 10.79
CA TYR A 22 25.25 -4.34 11.29
C TYR A 22 25.88 -4.84 12.57
N THR A 23 27.21 -4.81 12.71
CA THR A 23 27.87 -5.20 13.95
C THR A 23 27.42 -4.35 15.14
N HIS A 24 27.28 -3.03 14.94
CA HIS A 24 26.74 -2.16 15.98
C HIS A 24 25.26 -2.42 16.26
N LEU A 25 24.44 -2.62 15.22
CA LEU A 25 23.01 -2.92 15.37
C LEU A 25 22.80 -4.20 16.18
N LEU A 26 23.49 -5.29 15.82
CA LEU A 26 23.41 -6.58 16.50
C LEU A 26 23.76 -6.44 17.98
N ASN A 27 24.84 -5.73 18.31
CA ASN A 27 25.24 -5.51 19.70
C ASN A 27 24.24 -4.64 20.48
N GLN A 28 23.52 -3.74 19.81
CA GLN A 28 22.53 -2.87 20.45
C GLN A 28 21.20 -3.58 20.72
N ILE A 29 20.74 -4.44 19.81
CA ILE A 29 19.46 -5.18 19.96
C ILE A 29 19.63 -6.49 20.75
N ALA A 30 20.86 -6.94 20.90
CA ALA A 30 21.22 -8.15 21.63
C ALA A 30 20.80 -8.06 23.12
N PRO A 31 20.12 -9.09 23.66
CA PRO A 31 19.93 -9.22 25.09
C PRO A 31 21.26 -9.26 25.85
N PRO A 32 21.34 -8.80 27.12
CA PRO A 32 22.59 -8.68 27.87
C PRO A 32 23.45 -9.96 27.98
N ASN A 33 22.83 -11.14 27.87
CA ASN A 33 23.50 -12.44 28.02
C ASN A 33 23.66 -13.23 26.72
N SER A 34 23.42 -12.60 25.56
CA SER A 34 23.51 -13.26 24.24
C SER A 34 24.95 -13.55 23.78
N GLY A 35 25.95 -12.93 24.42
CA GLY A 35 27.35 -13.07 24.00
C GLY A 35 27.69 -12.40 22.66
N VAL A 36 26.80 -11.52 22.16
CA VAL A 36 27.06 -10.72 20.98
C VAL A 36 28.09 -9.63 21.27
N THR A 37 29.11 -9.52 20.42
CA THR A 37 30.24 -8.61 20.61
C THR A 37 30.51 -7.72 19.40
N LEU A 38 31.35 -6.69 19.61
CA LEU A 38 31.87 -5.84 18.54
C LEU A 38 33.15 -6.41 17.89
N ALA A 39 33.51 -7.68 18.15
CA ALA A 39 34.71 -8.31 17.61
C ALA A 39 34.86 -8.22 16.08
N PRO A 40 33.78 -8.30 15.26
CA PRO A 40 33.91 -8.17 13.81
C PRO A 40 34.54 -6.85 13.36
N LEU A 41 34.40 -5.75 14.10
CA LEU A 41 34.94 -4.44 13.73
C LEU A 41 36.48 -4.44 13.60
N TYR A 42 37.17 -5.35 14.27
CA TYR A 42 38.63 -5.46 14.21
C TYR A 42 39.13 -6.27 13.01
N LEU A 43 38.24 -6.92 12.27
CA LEU A 43 38.60 -7.73 11.11
C LEU A 43 38.81 -6.86 9.86
N LYS A 44 39.82 -7.22 9.08
CA LYS A 44 40.12 -6.60 7.79
C LYS A 44 39.42 -7.37 6.67
N GLY A 45 38.89 -6.63 5.70
CA GLY A 45 38.20 -7.16 4.52
C GLY A 45 36.70 -7.35 4.73
N ASN A 46 35.90 -6.86 3.80
CA ASN A 46 34.44 -6.82 3.91
C ASN A 46 33.82 -8.21 4.03
N ILE A 47 34.26 -9.18 3.22
CA ILE A 47 33.71 -10.54 3.23
C ILE A 47 34.03 -11.24 4.55
N THR A 48 35.26 -11.14 5.04
CA THR A 48 35.68 -11.72 6.32
C THR A 48 34.92 -11.09 7.49
N ARG A 49 34.75 -9.76 7.46
CA ARG A 49 33.96 -9.05 8.47
C ARG A 49 32.49 -9.43 8.42
N ALA A 50 31.91 -9.54 7.24
CA ALA A 50 30.53 -9.98 7.04
C ALA A 50 30.32 -11.40 7.57
N GLY A 51 31.29 -12.30 7.37
CA GLY A 51 31.28 -13.64 7.96
C GLY A 51 31.14 -13.61 9.48
N ALA A 52 32.05 -12.89 10.15
CA ALA A 52 32.02 -12.77 11.60
C ALA A 52 30.76 -12.03 12.11
N MET A 53 30.28 -11.02 11.38
CA MET A 53 29.03 -10.32 11.70
C MET A 53 27.83 -11.28 11.64
N LEU A 54 27.79 -12.18 10.66
CA LEU A 54 26.74 -13.20 10.57
C LEU A 54 26.88 -14.29 11.66
N ASP A 55 28.10 -14.57 12.12
CA ASP A 55 28.32 -15.43 13.29
C ASP A 55 27.81 -14.76 14.59
N GLU A 56 27.90 -13.42 14.70
CA GLU A 56 27.26 -12.68 15.79
C GLU A 56 25.72 -12.70 15.67
N ALA A 57 25.17 -12.63 14.45
CA ALA A 57 23.73 -12.75 14.21
C ALA A 57 23.18 -14.14 14.54
N GLU A 58 23.97 -15.20 14.34
CA GLU A 58 23.62 -16.58 14.71
C GLU A 58 23.33 -16.71 16.21
N LYS A 59 24.06 -15.98 17.07
CA LYS A 59 23.85 -15.99 18.53
C LYS A 59 22.47 -15.45 18.93
N LEU A 60 21.83 -14.70 18.04
CA LEU A 60 20.47 -14.17 18.18
C LEU A 60 19.43 -14.98 17.41
N ASP A 61 19.81 -16.13 16.83
CA ASP A 61 18.99 -16.92 15.89
C ASP A 61 18.56 -16.10 14.67
N CYS A 62 19.41 -15.20 14.17
CA CYS A 62 19.03 -14.24 13.13
C CYS A 62 19.80 -14.40 11.81
N ARG A 63 20.64 -15.44 11.66
CA ARG A 63 21.41 -15.68 10.44
C ARG A 63 20.58 -16.35 9.34
N GLU A 64 19.66 -15.59 8.78
CA GLU A 64 18.81 -16.02 7.68
C GLU A 64 18.99 -15.11 6.46
N PHE A 65 18.63 -15.61 5.28
CA PHE A 65 18.56 -14.89 3.99
C PHE A 65 19.88 -14.46 3.33
N VAL A 66 20.91 -14.08 4.09
CA VAL A 66 22.16 -13.50 3.55
C VAL A 66 23.38 -14.37 3.77
N THR A 67 24.29 -14.39 2.78
CA THR A 67 25.67 -14.88 2.95
C THR A 67 26.65 -13.71 3.09
N PRO A 68 27.91 -13.95 3.51
CA PRO A 68 28.92 -12.89 3.61
C PRO A 68 29.14 -12.14 2.29
N ASN A 69 29.03 -12.84 1.15
CA ASN A 69 29.15 -12.22 -0.17
C ASN A 69 27.96 -11.33 -0.51
N ASP A 70 26.75 -11.68 -0.08
CA ASP A 70 25.55 -10.87 -0.33
C ASP A 70 25.58 -9.56 0.46
N VAL A 71 26.11 -9.60 1.69
CA VAL A 71 26.37 -8.40 2.49
C VAL A 71 27.46 -7.56 1.83
N ALA A 72 28.62 -8.15 1.54
CA ALA A 72 29.77 -7.42 0.99
C ALA A 72 29.52 -6.84 -0.42
N SER A 73 28.65 -7.47 -1.21
CA SER A 73 28.21 -6.96 -2.52
C SER A 73 27.06 -5.96 -2.44
N GLY A 74 26.47 -5.76 -1.26
CA GLY A 74 25.36 -4.83 -1.06
C GLY A 74 24.06 -5.27 -1.74
N ASN A 75 23.73 -6.57 -1.70
CA ASN A 75 22.49 -7.08 -2.30
C ASN A 75 21.26 -6.55 -1.55
N TYR A 76 20.56 -5.57 -2.14
CA TYR A 76 19.45 -4.87 -1.51
C TYR A 76 18.38 -5.80 -0.93
N LYS A 77 17.90 -6.77 -1.71
CA LYS A 77 16.75 -7.61 -1.32
C LYS A 77 17.09 -8.52 -0.15
N LEU A 78 18.26 -9.15 -0.19
CA LEU A 78 18.69 -10.06 0.86
C LEU A 78 19.01 -9.30 2.14
N ASN A 79 19.64 -8.13 2.03
CA ASN A 79 19.91 -7.27 3.19
C ASN A 79 18.64 -6.72 3.83
N LEU A 80 17.65 -6.32 3.04
CA LEU A 80 16.35 -5.92 3.57
C LEU A 80 15.65 -7.07 4.30
N ALA A 81 15.69 -8.29 3.74
CA ALA A 81 15.13 -9.48 4.38
C ALA A 81 15.82 -9.81 5.71
N PHE A 82 17.16 -9.73 5.75
CA PHE A 82 17.96 -9.91 6.96
C PHE A 82 17.56 -8.91 8.06
N VAL A 83 17.43 -7.62 7.71
CA VAL A 83 17.03 -6.58 8.69
C VAL A 83 15.59 -6.77 9.16
N ALA A 84 14.67 -7.14 8.25
CA ALA A 84 13.30 -7.46 8.63
C ALA A 84 13.24 -8.63 9.63
N ASN A 85 14.07 -9.66 9.44
CA ASN A 85 14.20 -10.77 10.39
C ASN A 85 14.69 -10.30 11.76
N LEU A 86 15.74 -9.47 11.79
CA LEU A 86 16.26 -8.87 13.02
C LEU A 86 15.17 -8.11 13.77
N PHE A 87 14.39 -7.27 13.07
CA PHE A 87 13.31 -6.50 13.68
C PHE A 87 12.19 -7.39 14.22
N ASN A 88 11.81 -8.45 13.48
CA ASN A 88 10.75 -9.36 13.90
C ASN A 88 11.14 -10.19 15.15
N LYS A 89 12.41 -10.59 15.27
CA LYS A 89 12.90 -11.40 16.41
C LYS A 89 13.34 -10.54 17.60
N HIS A 90 13.97 -9.39 17.34
CA HIS A 90 14.56 -8.51 18.37
C HIS A 90 14.25 -7.02 18.08
N PRO A 91 12.97 -6.60 18.22
CA PRO A 91 12.57 -5.21 17.92
C PRO A 91 13.22 -4.19 18.87
N ASN A 92 13.57 -4.60 20.09
CA ASN A 92 14.20 -3.78 21.14
C ASN A 92 13.53 -2.41 21.33
N LEU A 93 12.21 -2.39 21.17
CA LEU A 93 11.38 -1.22 21.41
C LEU A 93 11.17 -1.08 22.93
N PRO A 94 11.23 0.13 23.49
CA PRO A 94 10.88 0.34 24.90
C PRO A 94 9.42 -0.08 25.12
N ASP A 95 9.12 -0.60 26.31
CA ASP A 95 7.73 -0.78 26.71
C ASP A 95 7.03 0.58 26.62
N PRO A 96 5.83 0.66 25.99
CA PRO A 96 5.13 1.92 25.88
C PRO A 96 4.93 2.47 27.29
N SER A 97 5.52 3.63 27.56
CA SER A 97 5.36 4.29 28.85
C SER A 97 3.88 4.64 29.06
N ALA A 98 3.42 4.77 30.30
CA ALA A 98 2.01 5.09 30.59
C ALA A 98 1.51 6.40 29.95
N ASP A 99 2.42 7.24 29.45
CA ASP A 99 2.15 8.51 28.77
C ASP A 99 2.29 8.43 27.23
N GLU A 100 2.75 7.31 26.66
CA GLU A 100 2.72 7.09 25.22
C GLU A 100 1.30 6.69 24.80
N ILE A 101 0.64 7.58 24.06
CA ILE A 101 -0.60 7.27 23.35
C ILE A 101 -0.26 6.10 22.43
N VAL A 102 -0.69 4.89 22.81
CA VAL A 102 -0.73 3.75 21.89
C VAL A 102 -1.71 4.18 20.82
N GLU A 103 -1.21 4.72 19.70
CA GLU A 103 -2.03 4.85 18.50
C GLU A 103 -2.53 3.44 18.20
N GLU A 104 -3.84 3.22 18.39
CA GLU A 104 -4.48 1.98 17.96
C GLU A 104 -4.06 1.76 16.51
N VAL A 105 -3.38 0.64 16.26
CA VAL A 105 -3.07 0.23 14.89
C VAL A 105 -4.42 -0.02 14.23
N ILE A 106 -4.92 0.98 13.50
CA ILE A 106 -6.17 0.88 12.74
C ILE A 106 -5.91 -0.18 11.68
N GLU A 107 -6.42 -1.38 11.92
CA GLU A 107 -6.31 -2.48 10.97
C GLU A 107 -7.11 -2.12 9.71
N GLU A 108 -6.46 -2.28 8.55
CA GLU A 108 -7.12 -2.07 7.26
C GLU A 108 -8.29 -3.05 7.11
N THR A 109 -9.48 -2.53 6.87
CA THR A 109 -10.67 -3.36 6.63
C THR A 109 -10.58 -4.10 5.29
N ARG A 110 -11.33 -5.19 5.15
CA ARG A 110 -11.38 -5.95 3.88
C ARG A 110 -11.85 -5.07 2.72
N GLU A 111 -12.80 -4.19 2.97
CA GLU A 111 -13.33 -3.24 2.00
C GLU A 111 -12.24 -2.25 1.56
N GLU A 112 -11.51 -1.64 2.50
CA GLU A 112 -10.37 -0.75 2.20
C GLU A 112 -9.31 -1.45 1.33
N LYS A 113 -8.90 -2.66 1.74
CA LYS A 113 -7.95 -3.48 0.99
C LYS A 113 -8.42 -3.76 -0.44
N THR A 114 -9.71 -4.06 -0.59
CA THR A 114 -10.33 -4.32 -1.90
C THR A 114 -10.26 -3.08 -2.79
N TYR A 115 -10.63 -1.92 -2.28
CA TYR A 115 -10.59 -0.67 -3.03
C TYR A 115 -9.18 -0.24 -3.38
N ARG A 116 -8.23 -0.33 -2.44
CA ARG A 116 -6.82 -0.03 -2.69
C ARG A 116 -6.23 -0.90 -3.79
N ASN A 117 -6.46 -2.21 -3.71
CA ASN A 117 -5.98 -3.15 -4.74
C ASN A 117 -6.63 -2.86 -6.10
N TRP A 118 -7.93 -2.59 -6.13
CA TRP A 118 -8.63 -2.19 -7.34
C TRP A 118 -8.01 -0.93 -7.97
N MET A 119 -7.83 0.15 -7.21
CA MET A 119 -7.22 1.39 -7.72
C MET A 119 -5.83 1.15 -8.29
N ASN A 120 -4.97 0.43 -7.56
CA ASN A 120 -3.62 0.14 -8.02
C ASN A 120 -3.61 -0.74 -9.28
N SER A 121 -4.56 -1.67 -9.41
CA SER A 121 -4.73 -2.48 -10.63
C SER A 121 -5.14 -1.65 -11.86
N MET A 122 -5.77 -0.48 -11.64
CA MET A 122 -6.12 0.46 -12.71
C MET A 122 -4.92 1.31 -13.18
N GLY A 123 -3.75 1.18 -12.54
CA GLY A 123 -2.53 1.88 -12.94
C GLY A 123 -2.47 3.35 -12.50
N VAL A 124 -3.14 3.70 -11.41
CA VAL A 124 -3.07 5.06 -10.84
C VAL A 124 -1.66 5.40 -10.36
N ASN A 125 -1.31 6.69 -10.43
CA ASN A 125 -0.03 7.23 -9.98
C ASN A 125 -0.25 8.52 -9.15
N PRO A 126 0.20 8.61 -7.90
CA PRO A 126 1.02 7.66 -7.15
C PRO A 126 0.29 6.36 -6.76
N TYR A 127 1.08 5.35 -6.41
CA TYR A 127 0.57 4.08 -5.85
C TYR A 127 -0.13 4.35 -4.51
N VAL A 128 -1.31 3.78 -4.33
CA VAL A 128 -2.12 3.96 -3.13
C VAL A 128 -1.70 2.93 -2.09
N ASN A 129 -1.16 3.40 -0.97
CA ASN A 129 -0.82 2.59 0.20
C ASN A 129 -1.87 2.76 1.30
N TRP A 130 -2.33 3.99 1.53
CA TRP A 130 -3.35 4.29 2.52
C TRP A 130 -4.42 5.23 1.96
N LEU A 131 -5.65 4.70 1.84
CA LEU A 131 -6.74 5.37 1.11
C LEU A 131 -6.99 6.80 1.61
N TYR A 132 -7.03 6.99 2.93
CA TYR A 132 -7.47 8.25 3.52
C TYR A 132 -6.44 9.36 3.49
N SER A 133 -5.16 9.04 3.29
CA SER A 133 -4.10 10.04 3.06
C SER A 133 -3.84 10.25 1.58
N ASP A 134 -3.80 9.16 0.80
CA ASP A 134 -3.33 9.21 -0.58
C ASP A 134 -4.38 9.79 -1.54
N LEU A 135 -5.65 9.84 -1.11
CA LEU A 135 -6.75 10.45 -1.87
C LEU A 135 -7.02 11.93 -1.52
N GLN A 136 -6.42 12.48 -0.46
CA GLN A 136 -6.76 13.82 0.07
C GLN A 136 -6.54 14.97 -0.91
N ASN A 137 -5.66 14.78 -1.89
CA ASN A 137 -5.36 15.80 -2.90
C ASN A 137 -6.23 15.67 -4.17
N GLY A 138 -7.08 14.64 -4.25
CA GLY A 138 -7.99 14.37 -5.36
C GLY A 138 -7.35 13.85 -6.66
N VAL A 139 -6.01 13.82 -6.79
CA VAL A 139 -5.32 13.51 -8.07
C VAL A 139 -5.57 12.08 -8.53
N VAL A 140 -5.56 11.11 -7.61
CA VAL A 140 -5.88 9.70 -7.91
C VAL A 140 -7.35 9.57 -8.33
N ILE A 141 -8.25 10.29 -7.66
CA ILE A 141 -9.69 10.28 -7.96
C ILE A 141 -9.95 10.75 -9.40
N PHE A 142 -9.27 11.79 -9.86
CA PHE A 142 -9.36 12.24 -11.25
C PHE A 142 -8.88 11.20 -12.26
N GLN A 143 -7.81 10.47 -11.97
CA GLN A 143 -7.36 9.39 -12.87
C GLN A 143 -8.43 8.31 -13.01
N LEU A 144 -9.06 7.91 -11.91
CA LEU A 144 -10.16 6.94 -11.93
C LEU A 144 -11.36 7.46 -12.73
N TYR A 145 -11.71 8.75 -12.58
CA TYR A 145 -12.76 9.36 -13.41
C TYR A 145 -12.45 9.26 -14.91
N ASP A 146 -11.22 9.56 -15.32
CA ASP A 146 -10.83 9.51 -16.73
C ASP A 146 -10.72 8.07 -17.27
N ILE A 147 -10.43 7.09 -16.41
CA ILE A 147 -10.51 5.66 -16.75
C ILE A 147 -11.96 5.22 -16.96
N ILE A 148 -12.86 5.65 -16.08
CA ILE A 148 -14.30 5.32 -16.17
C ILE A 148 -14.93 6.01 -17.38
N ARG A 149 -14.62 7.29 -17.59
CA ARG A 149 -15.16 8.08 -18.69
C ARG A 149 -14.06 8.98 -19.26
N PRO A 150 -13.37 8.52 -20.32
CA PRO A 150 -12.30 9.29 -20.94
C PRO A 150 -12.73 10.71 -21.34
N GLY A 151 -11.95 11.70 -20.93
CA GLY A 151 -12.17 13.11 -21.25
C GLY A 151 -13.14 13.83 -20.31
N VAL A 152 -13.65 13.18 -19.26
CA VAL A 152 -14.54 13.84 -18.27
C VAL A 152 -13.78 14.84 -17.41
N VAL A 153 -12.49 14.63 -17.18
CA VAL A 153 -11.66 15.49 -16.35
C VAL A 153 -11.06 16.63 -17.17
N GLN A 154 -11.33 17.86 -16.76
CA GLN A 154 -10.64 19.03 -17.27
C GLN A 154 -9.32 19.22 -16.52
N TRP A 155 -8.27 18.52 -16.97
CA TRP A 155 -6.95 18.51 -16.31
C TRP A 155 -6.32 19.89 -16.11
N LYS A 156 -6.71 20.91 -16.90
CA LYS A 156 -6.29 22.30 -16.70
C LYS A 156 -6.79 22.93 -15.38
N ARG A 157 -7.88 22.40 -14.80
CA ARG A 157 -8.42 22.81 -13.50
C ARG A 157 -7.75 22.08 -12.33
N VAL A 158 -6.98 21.02 -12.59
CA VAL A 158 -6.41 20.14 -11.56
C VAL A 158 -5.02 20.62 -11.17
N VAL A 159 -4.82 20.89 -9.88
CA VAL A 159 -3.49 21.17 -9.33
C VAL A 159 -2.78 19.85 -9.03
N LYS A 160 -1.57 19.66 -9.56
CA LYS A 160 -0.75 18.45 -9.34
C LYS A 160 0.50 18.70 -8.49
N VAL A 161 0.92 19.95 -8.38
CA VAL A 161 2.08 20.37 -7.59
C VAL A 161 1.59 21.34 -6.52
N PHE A 162 1.77 20.97 -5.25
CA PHE A 162 1.22 21.71 -4.12
C PHE A 162 2.34 22.49 -3.42
N HIS A 163 2.21 23.81 -3.40
CA HIS A 163 3.17 24.68 -2.72
C HIS A 163 2.81 24.84 -1.23
N LYS A 164 3.80 24.90 -0.33
CA LYS A 164 3.57 24.94 1.14
C LYS A 164 2.52 25.97 1.61
N LEU A 165 2.49 27.17 1.01
CA LEU A 165 1.60 28.26 1.47
C LEU A 165 0.14 28.12 0.97
N ARG A 166 -0.10 27.39 -0.12
CA ARG A 166 -1.43 27.29 -0.76
C ARG A 166 -1.92 25.84 -0.91
N GLY A 167 -1.07 24.86 -0.64
CA GLY A 167 -1.30 23.45 -0.92
C GLY A 167 -2.59 22.93 -0.31
N MET A 168 -2.93 23.33 0.92
CA MET A 168 -4.21 22.97 1.55
C MET A 168 -5.40 23.44 0.72
N MET A 169 -5.43 24.72 0.33
CA MET A 169 -6.54 25.29 -0.45
C MET A 169 -6.63 24.63 -1.84
N ASP A 170 -5.49 24.38 -2.49
CA ASP A 170 -5.45 23.72 -3.79
C ASP A 170 -5.96 22.27 -3.73
N GLN A 171 -5.62 21.52 -2.68
CA GLN A 171 -6.12 20.16 -2.47
C GLN A 171 -7.64 20.15 -2.19
N ILE A 172 -8.14 21.05 -1.36
CA ILE A 172 -9.58 21.19 -1.12
C ILE A 172 -10.31 21.58 -2.42
N GLN A 173 -9.74 22.47 -3.24
CA GLN A 173 -10.29 22.82 -4.55
C GLN A 173 -10.34 21.62 -5.49
N ASN A 174 -9.29 20.81 -5.54
CA ASN A 174 -9.30 19.54 -6.27
C ASN A 174 -10.41 18.62 -5.76
N CYS A 175 -10.53 18.38 -4.46
CA CYS A 175 -11.56 17.49 -3.93
C CYS A 175 -12.99 18.02 -4.17
N ASN A 176 -13.20 19.34 -4.12
CA ASN A 176 -14.47 19.95 -4.50
C ASN A 176 -14.80 19.67 -5.97
N TYR A 177 -13.80 19.77 -6.86
CA TYR A 177 -13.97 19.44 -8.27
C TYR A 177 -14.21 17.94 -8.48
N ALA A 178 -13.57 17.06 -7.72
CA ALA A 178 -13.86 15.62 -7.75
C ALA A 178 -15.32 15.32 -7.39
N VAL A 179 -15.86 15.96 -6.35
CA VAL A 179 -17.28 15.84 -5.97
C VAL A 179 -18.21 16.40 -7.06
N GLU A 180 -17.84 17.52 -7.70
CA GLU A 180 -18.57 18.09 -8.84
C GLU A 180 -18.68 17.07 -9.99
N LEU A 181 -17.56 16.43 -10.37
CA LEU A 181 -17.53 15.40 -11.40
C LEU A 181 -18.39 14.18 -11.02
N GLY A 182 -18.32 13.73 -9.77
CA GLY A 182 -19.18 12.63 -9.29
C GLY A 182 -20.67 12.95 -9.44
N LYS A 183 -21.08 14.18 -9.10
CA LYS A 183 -22.47 14.63 -9.30
C LYS A 183 -22.85 14.68 -10.78
N GLN A 184 -21.95 15.13 -11.67
CA GLN A 184 -22.18 15.10 -13.13
C GLN A 184 -22.34 13.67 -13.66
N LEU A 185 -21.66 12.70 -13.06
CA LEU A 185 -21.80 11.26 -13.34
C LEU A 185 -22.94 10.59 -12.56
N ARG A 186 -23.83 11.39 -11.95
CA ARG A 186 -25.01 10.94 -11.20
C ARG A 186 -24.71 10.08 -9.98
N PHE A 187 -23.55 10.27 -9.35
CA PHE A 187 -23.27 9.66 -8.05
C PHE A 187 -24.14 10.32 -6.97
N SER A 188 -24.63 9.50 -6.04
CA SER A 188 -25.30 9.97 -4.84
C SER A 188 -24.25 10.49 -3.84
N LEU A 189 -23.93 11.78 -3.97
CA LEU A 189 -22.98 12.50 -3.09
C LEU A 189 -23.70 13.55 -2.24
N VAL A 190 -24.93 13.23 -1.80
CA VAL A 190 -25.70 14.11 -0.91
C VAL A 190 -24.99 14.19 0.43
N GLY A 191 -24.69 15.40 0.88
CA GLY A 191 -23.97 15.62 2.14
C GLY A 191 -22.45 15.42 2.07
N ILE A 192 -21.88 15.03 0.93
CA ILE A 192 -20.43 14.91 0.74
C ILE A 192 -19.86 16.18 0.11
N GLN A 193 -18.84 16.74 0.74
CA GLN A 193 -18.09 17.92 0.31
C GLN A 193 -16.64 17.55 0.00
N GLY A 194 -15.95 18.39 -0.78
CA GLY A 194 -14.53 18.15 -1.06
C GLY A 194 -13.68 18.19 0.20
N LYS A 195 -14.07 18.98 1.21
CA LYS A 195 -13.38 19.02 2.50
C LYS A 195 -13.41 17.67 3.22
N ASP A 196 -14.49 16.89 3.13
CA ASP A 196 -14.57 15.58 3.76
C ASP A 196 -13.52 14.61 3.20
N ILE A 197 -13.28 14.68 1.88
CA ILE A 197 -12.25 13.87 1.21
C ILE A 197 -10.85 14.37 1.57
N TYR A 198 -10.64 15.68 1.60
CA TYR A 198 -9.37 16.28 2.02
C TYR A 198 -9.02 15.94 3.47
N ASP A 199 -10.00 15.97 4.37
CA ASP A 199 -9.81 15.62 5.79
C ASP A 199 -9.67 14.10 6.00
N GLY A 200 -9.80 13.28 4.95
CA GLY A 200 -9.69 11.82 5.05
C GLY A 200 -10.85 11.17 5.80
N ASN A 201 -12.06 11.76 5.76
CA ASN A 201 -13.23 11.18 6.41
C ASN A 201 -13.49 9.77 5.85
N GLN A 202 -13.38 8.75 6.69
CA GLN A 202 -13.38 7.36 6.25
C GLN A 202 -14.67 6.98 5.53
N THR A 203 -15.82 7.19 6.18
CA THR A 203 -17.14 6.83 5.65
C THR A 203 -17.43 7.53 4.33
N LEU A 204 -17.15 8.83 4.24
CA LEU A 204 -17.48 9.63 3.05
C LEU A 204 -16.51 9.37 1.90
N THR A 205 -15.23 9.11 2.21
CA THR A 205 -14.23 8.68 1.22
C THR A 205 -14.60 7.31 0.65
N LEU A 206 -14.92 6.33 1.50
CA LEU A 206 -15.36 5.01 1.06
C LEU A 206 -16.64 5.07 0.23
N ALA A 207 -17.60 5.93 0.59
CA ALA A 207 -18.83 6.13 -0.19
C ALA A 207 -18.56 6.65 -1.60
N LEU A 208 -17.59 7.54 -1.79
CA LEU A 208 -17.17 8.01 -3.11
C LEU A 208 -16.45 6.90 -3.90
N VAL A 209 -15.51 6.21 -3.25
CA VAL A 209 -14.72 5.14 -3.86
C VAL A 209 -15.58 3.96 -4.31
N TRP A 210 -16.56 3.56 -3.51
CA TRP A 210 -17.53 2.54 -3.88
C TRP A 210 -18.28 2.91 -5.16
N GLN A 211 -18.72 4.18 -5.29
CA GLN A 211 -19.43 4.64 -6.49
C GLN A 211 -18.53 4.69 -7.73
N LEU A 212 -17.25 5.03 -7.57
CA LEU A 212 -16.26 4.94 -8.65
C LEU A 212 -16.10 3.48 -9.13
N MET A 213 -15.89 2.54 -8.21
CA MET A 213 -15.74 1.12 -8.54
C MET A 213 -16.99 0.55 -9.20
N ARG A 214 -18.18 0.93 -8.70
CA ARG A 214 -19.47 0.56 -9.30
C ARG A 214 -19.60 1.12 -10.72
N ALA A 215 -19.30 2.40 -10.93
CA ALA A 215 -19.40 3.03 -12.24
C ALA A 215 -18.43 2.42 -13.26
N TYR A 216 -17.20 2.10 -12.83
CA TYR A 216 -16.24 1.36 -13.64
C TYR A 216 -16.82 0.01 -14.09
N THR A 217 -17.32 -0.79 -13.15
CA THR A 217 -17.89 -2.12 -13.42
C THR A 217 -19.03 -2.04 -14.42
N LEU A 218 -19.95 -1.10 -14.24
CA LEU A 218 -21.08 -0.90 -15.16
C LEU A 218 -20.61 -0.46 -16.56
N THR A 219 -19.58 0.38 -16.64
CA THR A 219 -19.01 0.83 -17.92
C THR A 219 -18.40 -0.35 -18.68
N VAL A 220 -17.64 -1.22 -18.00
CA VAL A 220 -17.09 -2.45 -18.60
C VAL A 220 -18.20 -3.38 -19.07
N LEU A 221 -19.25 -3.57 -18.27
CA LEU A 221 -20.39 -4.41 -18.68
C LEU A 221 -21.11 -3.84 -19.91
N ALA A 222 -21.34 -2.52 -19.94
CA ALA A 222 -21.96 -1.84 -21.09
C ALA A 222 -21.12 -1.97 -22.38
N GLN A 223 -19.80 -2.03 -22.28
CA GLN A 223 -18.94 -2.28 -23.45
C GLN A 223 -19.03 -3.74 -23.94
N CYS A 224 -19.23 -4.70 -23.03
CA CYS A 224 -19.36 -6.11 -23.35
C CYS A 224 -20.74 -6.47 -23.93
N THR A 225 -21.79 -5.77 -23.50
CA THR A 225 -23.13 -5.91 -24.05
C THR A 225 -23.25 -4.94 -25.22
N GLN A 226 -23.41 -5.40 -26.46
CA GLN A 226 -23.60 -4.53 -27.65
C GLN A 226 -24.81 -3.57 -27.58
N SER A 227 -25.49 -3.51 -26.43
CA SER A 227 -26.37 -2.48 -25.94
C SER A 227 -25.60 -1.15 -25.79
N GLY A 228 -25.51 -0.37 -26.87
CA GLY A 228 -24.88 0.95 -26.84
C GLY A 228 -25.40 1.84 -25.70
N ASP A 229 -24.51 2.70 -25.17
CA ASP A 229 -24.67 3.79 -24.17
C ASP A 229 -25.54 3.59 -22.91
N SER A 230 -26.30 2.51 -22.79
CA SER A 230 -27.17 2.25 -21.65
C SER A 230 -26.45 1.36 -20.64
N LEU A 231 -26.07 1.95 -19.51
CA LEU A 231 -25.51 1.20 -18.38
C LEU A 231 -26.54 0.17 -17.86
N PRO A 232 -26.15 -1.11 -17.69
CA PRO A 232 -27.02 -2.11 -17.06
C PRO A 232 -27.43 -1.66 -15.65
N ALA A 233 -28.71 -1.82 -15.29
CA ALA A 233 -29.13 -1.70 -13.91
C ALA A 233 -28.77 -2.97 -13.13
N ASP A 234 -28.66 -2.86 -11.80
CA ASP A 234 -28.37 -4.02 -10.93
C ASP A 234 -29.36 -5.18 -11.16
N LYS A 235 -30.62 -4.85 -11.47
CA LYS A 235 -31.69 -5.81 -11.81
C LYS A 235 -31.35 -6.64 -13.05
N ASP A 236 -30.74 -6.01 -14.06
CA ASP A 236 -30.38 -6.66 -15.32
C ASP A 236 -29.22 -7.64 -15.10
N ILE A 237 -28.25 -7.26 -14.26
CA ILE A 237 -27.12 -8.11 -13.88
C ILE A 237 -27.64 -9.34 -13.11
N VAL A 238 -28.52 -9.14 -12.11
CA VAL A 238 -29.13 -10.24 -11.35
C VAL A 238 -29.95 -11.16 -12.26
N ALA A 239 -30.76 -10.61 -13.16
CA ALA A 239 -31.53 -11.38 -14.12
C ALA A 239 -30.61 -12.21 -15.06
N TRP A 240 -29.53 -11.61 -15.55
CA TRP A 240 -28.55 -12.29 -16.38
C TRP A 240 -27.86 -13.45 -15.64
N VAL A 241 -27.42 -13.24 -14.39
CA VAL A 241 -26.82 -14.29 -13.56
C VAL A 241 -27.81 -15.44 -13.36
N ASN A 242 -29.04 -15.13 -12.95
CA ASN A 242 -30.08 -16.14 -12.72
C ASN A 242 -30.38 -16.94 -13.99
N HIS A 243 -30.47 -16.28 -15.14
CA HIS A 243 -30.66 -16.94 -16.43
C HIS A 243 -29.48 -17.85 -16.78
N LYS A 244 -28.24 -17.40 -16.62
CA LYS A 244 -27.03 -18.20 -16.90
C LYS A 244 -26.93 -19.43 -16.00
N VAL A 245 -27.15 -19.27 -14.69
CA VAL A 245 -27.14 -20.39 -13.74
C VAL A 245 -28.27 -21.38 -14.06
N GLY A 246 -29.47 -20.88 -14.38
CA GLY A 246 -30.61 -21.72 -14.77
C GLY A 246 -30.34 -22.58 -16.02
N ILE A 247 -29.63 -22.03 -17.02
CA ILE A 247 -29.20 -22.79 -18.21
C ILE A 247 -28.24 -23.92 -17.82
N VAL A 248 -27.22 -23.62 -17.02
CA VAL A 248 -26.21 -24.62 -16.61
C VAL A 248 -26.86 -25.74 -15.81
N PHE A 249 -27.78 -25.40 -14.89
CA PHE A 249 -28.50 -26.39 -14.10
C PHE A 249 -29.38 -27.28 -14.97
N SER A 250 -30.08 -26.69 -15.94
CA SER A 250 -30.92 -27.43 -16.90
C SER A 250 -30.10 -28.37 -17.79
N PHE A 251 -28.89 -27.95 -18.19
CA PHE A 251 -27.98 -28.77 -18.98
C PHE A 251 -27.46 -29.97 -18.18
N LEU A 252 -26.96 -29.73 -16.96
CA LEU A 252 -26.51 -30.79 -16.05
C LEU A 252 -27.62 -31.80 -15.73
N PHE A 253 -28.85 -31.33 -15.49
CA PHE A 253 -29.98 -32.22 -15.18
C PHE A 253 -30.35 -33.12 -16.36
N ARG A 254 -30.31 -32.59 -17.59
CA ARG A 254 -30.54 -33.39 -18.82
C ARG A 254 -29.44 -34.41 -19.07
N THR A 255 -28.17 -34.07 -18.81
CA THR A 255 -27.04 -34.99 -19.01
C THR A 255 -26.99 -36.11 -17.96
N VAL A 256 -27.48 -35.84 -16.73
CA VAL A 256 -27.51 -36.85 -15.65
C VAL A 256 -28.72 -37.79 -15.77
N LEU A 257 -29.87 -37.33 -16.27
CA LEU A 257 -31.07 -38.16 -16.44
C LEU A 257 -31.12 -38.99 -17.76
N GLN A 258 -30.15 -38.82 -18.65
CA GLN A 258 -30.01 -39.63 -19.88
C GLN A 258 -28.97 -40.76 -19.76
N LYS A 259 -28.49 -41.07 -18.55
CA LYS A 259 -27.75 -42.30 -18.22
C LYS A 259 -28.58 -43.16 -17.27
#